data_AF-A0A965P5Q7-F1
#
_entry.id   AF-A0A965P5Q7-F1
#
_cell.length_a   1.000
_cell.length_b   1.000
_cell.length_c   1.000
_cell.angle_alpha   90.00
_cell.angle_beta   90.00
_cell.angle_gamma   90.00
#
_symmetry.space_group_name_H-M   'P 1'
#
loop_
_entity.id
_entity.type
_entity.pdbx_description
1 polymer ?
#
loop_
_entity_poly.entity_id
_entity_poly.type
_entity_poly.pdbx_seq_one_letter_code
_entity_poly.pdbx_strand_id
1 'polypeptide(L)'
;QASPGQSGPAPLDLDIPQVAATTADPTCGGRPALARQAFCVQTTQAAMQGVADAYDAAFRQQGWLAAGGADNVTVYAKRKPEGGCMGFQLLAFADDNRPAAPAAPGYFAFATIPGDVCAVRATPAAPAQ
;
A
#
# COMPACT_ATOMS: atom_id res chain seq x y z
N GLN A 1 -22.06 27.64 9.00
CA GLN A 1 -22.58 27.07 7.75
C GLN A 1 -21.83 25.77 7.53
N ALA A 2 -22.52 24.63 7.62
CA ALA A 2 -21.93 23.30 7.45
C ALA A 2 -22.17 22.85 6.01
N SER A 3 -21.11 22.50 5.29
CA SER A 3 -21.19 21.95 3.93
C SER A 3 -21.45 20.44 3.99
N PRO A 4 -22.54 19.93 3.38
CA PRO A 4 -22.78 18.50 3.27
C PRO A 4 -22.17 17.94 1.97
N GLY A 5 -21.43 16.83 2.07
CA GLY A 5 -21.15 15.96 0.92
C GLY A 5 -19.75 16.02 0.30
N GLN A 6 -18.68 15.93 1.10
CA GLN A 6 -17.45 15.33 0.59
C GLN A 6 -17.56 13.81 0.77
N SER A 7 -18.17 13.13 -0.20
CA SER A 7 -17.89 11.71 -0.41
C SER A 7 -16.45 11.61 -0.94
N GLY A 8 -15.49 11.77 -0.04
CA GLY A 8 -14.12 11.36 -0.31
C GLY A 8 -14.10 9.88 -0.69
N PRO A 9 -13.03 9.40 -1.36
CA PRO A 9 -12.84 7.95 -1.54
C PRO A 9 -13.10 7.27 -0.18
N ALA A 10 -13.89 6.19 -0.19
CA ALA A 10 -14.25 5.48 1.04
C ALA A 10 -13.00 5.37 1.92
N PRO A 11 -13.07 5.77 3.20
CA PRO A 11 -11.90 5.77 4.05
C PRO A 11 -11.30 4.38 3.93
N LEU A 12 -10.02 4.33 3.52
CA LEU A 12 -9.26 3.11 3.60
C LEU A 12 -9.40 2.70 5.07
N ASP A 13 -10.12 1.62 5.38
CA ASP A 13 -10.29 1.10 6.75
C ASP A 13 -8.98 0.40 7.17
N LEU A 14 -7.89 1.14 7.01
CA LEU A 14 -6.53 0.76 7.24
C LEU A 14 -5.90 1.94 7.96
N ASP A 15 -5.50 1.72 9.21
CA ASP A 15 -4.67 2.66 9.94
C ASP A 15 -3.26 2.64 9.32
N ILE A 16 -2.94 3.63 8.49
CA ILE A 16 -1.63 3.76 7.87
C ILE A 16 -0.71 4.49 8.86
N PRO A 17 0.33 3.84 9.38
CA PRO A 17 1.23 4.47 10.34
C PRO A 17 1.99 5.62 9.68
N GLN A 18 2.21 6.71 10.43
CA GLN A 18 3.05 7.81 9.96
C GLN A 18 4.52 7.39 10.03
N VAL A 19 5.19 7.35 8.88
CA VAL A 19 6.62 7.03 8.77
C VAL A 19 7.41 8.30 8.46
N ALA A 20 8.56 8.49 9.11
CA ALA A 20 9.44 9.63 8.85
C ALA A 20 9.93 9.65 7.39
N ALA A 21 10.29 10.82 6.88
CA ALA A 21 10.70 11.01 5.48
C ALA A 21 9.63 10.62 4.44
N THR A 22 8.34 10.62 4.84
CA THR A 22 7.21 10.48 3.92
C THR A 22 6.31 11.72 3.97
N THR A 23 5.61 12.00 2.87
CA THR A 23 4.61 13.07 2.80
C THR A 23 3.42 12.57 1.98
N ALA A 24 2.20 12.78 2.44
CA ALA A 24 1.01 12.36 1.69
C ALA A 24 0.97 13.02 0.31
N ASP A 25 0.77 12.22 -0.74
CA ASP A 25 0.65 12.67 -2.12
C ASP A 25 -0.71 12.22 -2.66
N PRO A 26 -1.73 13.10 -2.72
CA PRO A 26 -3.06 12.74 -3.18
C PRO A 26 -3.14 12.48 -4.70
N THR A 27 -2.05 12.69 -5.44
CA THR A 27 -1.97 12.44 -6.88
C THR A 27 -1.33 11.08 -7.21
N CYS A 28 -0.73 10.41 -6.23
CA CYS A 28 0.05 9.18 -6.41
C CYS A 28 1.12 9.32 -7.50
N GLY A 29 1.83 10.45 -7.53
CA GLY A 29 2.79 10.74 -8.60
C GLY A 29 2.14 10.98 -9.96
N GLY A 30 0.97 11.65 -9.98
CA GLY A 30 0.23 11.96 -11.20
C GLY A 30 -0.53 10.76 -11.81
N ARG A 31 -0.84 9.72 -11.03
CA ARG A 31 -1.57 8.51 -11.46
C ARG A 31 -3.03 8.56 -11.01
N PRO A 32 -3.96 9.14 -11.80
CA PRO A 32 -5.34 9.36 -11.35
C PRO A 32 -6.11 8.06 -11.08
N ALA A 33 -5.82 6.97 -11.80
CA ALA A 33 -6.43 5.68 -11.54
C ALA A 33 -6.01 5.12 -10.17
N LEU A 34 -4.73 5.26 -9.81
CA LEU A 34 -4.20 4.83 -8.52
C LEU A 34 -4.68 5.72 -7.37
N ALA A 35 -4.70 7.04 -7.57
CA ALA A 35 -5.18 8.02 -6.58
C ALA A 35 -6.65 7.84 -6.17
N ARG A 36 -7.46 7.18 -7.00
CA ARG A 36 -8.88 6.88 -6.68
C ARG A 36 -9.06 5.67 -5.77
N GLN A 37 -8.06 4.80 -5.68
CA GLN A 37 -8.17 3.50 -5.02
C GLN A 37 -7.14 3.30 -3.90
N ALA A 38 -6.10 4.14 -3.86
CA ALA A 38 -5.01 4.03 -2.91
C ALA A 38 -4.78 5.34 -2.17
N PHE A 39 -4.37 5.21 -0.92
CA PHE A 39 -3.65 6.29 -0.25
C PHE A 39 -2.20 6.26 -0.71
N CYS A 40 -1.60 7.41 -1.00
CA CYS A 40 -0.22 7.46 -1.46
C CYS A 40 0.61 8.41 -0.62
N VAL A 41 1.87 8.03 -0.42
CA VAL A 41 2.89 8.90 0.13
C VAL A 41 4.08 8.97 -0.82
N GLN A 42 4.73 10.13 -0.80
CA GLN A 42 5.96 10.41 -1.49
C GLN A 42 7.13 10.36 -0.51
N THR A 43 8.28 9.90 -1.01
CA THR A 43 9.59 9.99 -0.38
C THR A 43 10.67 10.20 -1.47
N THR A 44 11.94 10.04 -1.14
CA THR A 44 13.03 10.00 -2.12
C THR A 44 13.42 8.55 -2.44
N GLN A 45 13.92 8.28 -3.65
CA GLN A 45 14.38 6.93 -4.03
C GLN A 45 15.45 6.40 -3.08
N ALA A 46 16.35 7.26 -2.57
CA ALA A 46 17.34 6.85 -1.58
C ALA A 46 16.73 6.40 -0.24
N ALA A 47 15.59 6.96 0.15
CA ALA A 47 14.92 6.65 1.41
C ALA A 47 13.94 5.47 1.31
N MET A 48 13.57 5.03 0.10
CA MET A 48 12.52 4.03 -0.10
C MET A 48 12.74 2.74 0.69
N GLN A 49 13.95 2.18 0.69
CA GLN A 49 14.22 0.93 1.44
C GLN A 49 13.92 1.12 2.94
N GLY A 50 14.50 2.15 3.56
CA GLY A 50 14.30 2.42 4.99
C GLY A 50 12.85 2.77 5.34
N VAL A 51 12.12 3.42 4.43
CA VAL A 51 10.68 3.67 4.58
C VAL A 51 9.88 2.37 4.49
N ALA A 52 10.23 1.46 3.58
CA ALA A 52 9.57 0.16 3.45
C ALA A 52 9.77 -0.69 4.72
N ASP A 53 11.00 -0.75 5.25
CA ASP A 53 11.32 -1.42 6.51
C ASP A 53 10.52 -0.84 7.69
N ALA A 54 10.40 0.49 7.75
CA ALA A 54 9.64 1.17 8.79
C ALA A 54 8.13 0.89 8.70
N TYR A 55 7.56 0.82 7.49
CA TYR A 55 6.18 0.39 7.29
C TYR A 55 5.98 -1.07 7.71
N ASP A 56 6.85 -2.00 7.29
CA ASP A 56 6.76 -3.41 7.71
C ASP A 56 6.77 -3.53 9.24
N ALA A 57 7.74 -2.89 9.90
CA ALA A 57 7.85 -2.91 11.35
C ALA A 57 6.58 -2.36 12.03
N ALA A 58 6.04 -1.24 11.56
CA ALA A 58 4.84 -0.64 12.12
C ALA A 58 3.59 -1.52 11.90
N PHE A 59 3.42 -2.06 10.69
CA PHE A 59 2.29 -2.95 10.38
C PHE A 59 2.34 -4.24 11.19
N ARG A 60 3.53 -4.80 11.43
CA ARG A 60 3.70 -5.95 12.31
C ARG A 60 3.28 -5.67 13.75
N GLN A 61 3.58 -4.49 14.28
CA GLN A 61 3.10 -4.06 15.61
C GLN A 61 1.58 -3.94 15.67
N GLN A 62 0.94 -3.58 14.56
CA GLN A 62 -0.52 -3.54 14.41
C GLN A 62 -1.15 -4.93 14.15
N GLY A 63 -0.35 -5.99 14.05
CA GLY A 63 -0.80 -7.37 13.83
C GLY A 63 -1.05 -7.74 12.36
N TRP A 64 -0.55 -6.94 11.41
CA TRP A 64 -0.52 -7.31 9.99
C TRP A 64 0.72 -8.16 9.70
N LEU A 65 0.57 -9.12 8.79
CA LEU A 65 1.64 -10.02 8.38
C LEU A 65 1.79 -9.98 6.86
N ALA A 66 3.03 -9.88 6.38
CA ALA A 66 3.31 -10.04 4.96
C ALA A 66 2.91 -11.47 4.52
N ALA A 67 1.94 -11.56 3.61
CA ALA A 67 1.35 -12.79 3.12
C ALA A 67 1.90 -13.24 1.75
N GLY A 68 2.63 -12.33 1.07
CA GLY A 68 3.21 -12.55 -0.25
C GLY A 68 3.47 -11.22 -0.96
N GLY A 69 3.83 -11.28 -2.24
CA GLY A 69 4.17 -10.08 -3.00
C GLY A 69 4.95 -10.37 -4.28
N ALA A 70 5.22 -9.31 -5.04
CA ALA A 70 6.20 -9.26 -6.13
C ALA A 70 7.31 -8.26 -5.74
N ASP A 71 8.35 -8.09 -6.57
CA ASP A 71 9.55 -7.31 -6.22
C ASP A 71 9.27 -5.93 -5.60
N ASN A 72 8.26 -5.22 -6.09
CA ASN A 72 7.88 -3.89 -5.61
C ASN A 72 6.47 -3.84 -4.99
N VAL A 73 5.88 -5.00 -4.68
CA VAL A 73 4.54 -5.10 -4.09
C VAL A 73 4.57 -6.04 -2.90
N THR A 74 4.16 -5.57 -1.73
CA THR A 74 3.94 -6.41 -0.55
C THR A 74 2.46 -6.50 -0.24
N VAL A 75 1.93 -7.71 -0.11
CA VAL A 75 0.56 -7.96 0.34
C VAL A 75 0.60 -8.28 1.83
N TYR A 76 -0.13 -7.51 2.62
CA TYR A 76 -0.32 -7.73 4.04
C TYR A 76 -1.69 -8.34 4.31
N ALA A 77 -1.74 -9.27 5.26
CA ALA A 77 -2.98 -9.89 5.72
C ALA A 77 -3.08 -9.80 7.25
N LYS A 78 -4.30 -9.62 7.74
CA LYS A 78 -4.63 -9.69 9.17
C LYS A 78 -5.91 -10.48 9.35
N ARG A 79 -5.90 -11.37 10.35
CA ARG A 79 -7.06 -12.23 10.65
C ARG A 79 -8.19 -11.39 11.24
N LYS A 80 -9.40 -11.59 10.74
CA LYS A 80 -10.62 -10.94 11.23
C LYS A 80 -11.19 -11.71 12.42
N PRO A 81 -11.81 -11.03 13.40
CA PRO A 81 -12.40 -11.70 14.56
C PRO A 81 -13.59 -12.60 14.18
N GLU A 82 -14.40 -12.21 13.20
CA GLU A 82 -15.49 -13.03 12.65
C GLU A 82 -15.05 -14.20 11.76
N GLY A 83 -13.73 -14.39 11.60
CA GLY A 83 -13.15 -15.38 10.69
C GLY A 83 -12.79 -14.79 9.32
N GLY A 84 -11.84 -15.45 8.65
CA GLY A 84 -11.24 -14.92 7.43
C GLY A 84 -10.13 -13.89 7.68
N CYS A 85 -9.64 -13.24 6.61
CA CYS A 85 -8.59 -12.24 6.65
C CYS A 85 -8.92 -11.04 5.79
N MET A 86 -8.67 -9.86 6.34
CA MET A 86 -8.55 -8.63 5.58
C MET A 86 -7.13 -8.51 5.03
N GLY A 87 -6.96 -7.80 3.92
CA GLY A 87 -5.64 -7.50 3.40
C GLY A 87 -5.57 -6.20 2.67
N PHE A 88 -4.34 -5.73 2.50
CA PHE A 88 -4.02 -4.57 1.69
C PHE A 88 -2.69 -4.82 0.98
N GLN A 89 -2.46 -4.10 -0.11
CA GLN A 89 -1.18 -4.08 -0.82
C GLN A 89 -0.46 -2.76 -0.57
N LEU A 90 0.85 -2.87 -0.40
CA LEU A 90 1.83 -1.80 -0.43
C LEU A 90 2.60 -1.91 -1.75
N LEU A 91 2.38 -0.97 -2.67
CA LEU A 91 3.11 -0.88 -3.93
C LEU A 91 4.15 0.24 -3.82
N ALA A 92 5.42 -0.11 -4.03
CA ALA A 92 6.52 0.84 -4.15
C ALA A 92 6.79 1.12 -5.64
N PHE A 93 6.95 2.39 -6.03
CA PHE A 93 7.26 2.76 -7.42
C PHE A 93 8.00 4.09 -7.50
N ALA A 94 8.77 4.28 -8.57
CA ALA A 94 9.42 5.54 -8.89
C ALA A 94 8.54 6.39 -9.84
N ASP A 95 8.88 7.68 -9.97
CA ASP A 95 8.36 8.48 -11.09
C ASP A 95 9.03 8.03 -12.40
N ASP A 96 8.29 7.32 -13.25
CA ASP A 96 8.79 6.88 -14.56
C ASP A 96 9.09 8.04 -15.52
N ASN A 97 8.61 9.26 -15.23
CA ASN A 97 8.89 10.45 -16.04
C ASN A 97 10.22 11.12 -15.67
N ARG A 98 10.93 10.61 -14.66
CA ARG A 98 12.20 11.18 -14.20
C ARG A 98 13.30 10.12 -14.20
N PRO A 99 14.54 10.49 -14.52
CA PRO A 99 15.66 9.58 -14.38
C PRO A 99 15.81 9.15 -12.92
N ALA A 100 16.13 7.87 -12.71
CA ALA A 100 16.43 7.35 -11.38
C ALA A 100 17.63 8.09 -10.78
N ALA A 101 17.43 8.65 -9.58
CA ALA A 101 18.45 9.38 -8.85
C ALA A 101 18.12 9.35 -7.35
N PRO A 102 19.12 9.45 -6.45
CA PRO A 102 18.89 9.40 -5.01
C PRO A 102 17.83 10.38 -4.49
N ALA A 103 17.82 11.60 -5.05
CA ALA A 103 16.87 12.66 -4.70
C ALA A 103 15.59 12.67 -5.57
N ALA A 104 15.49 11.78 -6.56
CA ALA A 104 14.28 11.64 -7.36
C ALA A 104 13.14 11.11 -6.49
N PRO A 105 11.88 11.44 -6.83
CA PRO A 105 10.73 10.99 -6.07
C PRO A 105 10.54 9.47 -6.17
N GLY A 106 10.23 8.88 -5.03
CA GLY A 106 9.70 7.54 -4.87
C GLY A 106 8.34 7.61 -4.19
N TYR A 107 7.49 6.62 -4.44
CA TYR A 107 6.12 6.60 -3.96
C TYR A 107 5.77 5.25 -3.36
N PHE A 108 4.92 5.28 -2.33
CA PHE A 108 4.24 4.11 -1.79
C PHE A 108 2.74 4.31 -1.93
N ALA A 109 2.05 3.34 -2.51
CA ALA A 109 0.61 3.28 -2.61
C ALA A 109 0.05 2.15 -1.76
N PHE A 110 -0.95 2.48 -0.95
CA PHE A 110 -1.65 1.60 -0.02
C PHE A 110 -3.07 1.41 -0.53
N ALA A 111 -3.42 0.20 -0.93
CA ALA A 111 -4.77 -0.13 -1.41
C ALA A 111 -5.29 -1.35 -0.68
N THR A 112 -6.52 -1.28 -0.17
CA THR A 112 -7.19 -2.43 0.43
C THR A 112 -7.54 -3.45 -0.64
N ILE A 113 -7.39 -4.73 -0.31
CA ILE A 113 -7.77 -5.83 -1.18
C ILE A 113 -9.17 -6.28 -0.74
N PRO A 114 -10.19 -6.15 -1.60
CA PRO A 114 -11.53 -6.59 -1.25
C PRO A 114 -11.59 -8.12 -1.13
N GLY A 115 -12.35 -8.62 -0.16
CA GLY A 115 -12.60 -10.05 0.03
C GLY A 115 -11.73 -10.72 1.11
N ASP A 116 -11.64 -12.05 1.04
CA ASP A 116 -10.87 -12.85 1.98
C ASP A 116 -9.49 -13.19 1.41
N VAL A 117 -8.45 -12.48 1.85
CA VAL A 117 -7.08 -12.71 1.35
C VAL A 117 -6.48 -14.04 1.81
N CYS A 118 -7.05 -14.66 2.86
CA CYS A 118 -6.61 -15.97 3.33
C CYS A 118 -7.17 -17.12 2.47
N ALA A 119 -8.32 -16.93 1.82
CA ALA A 119 -8.89 -17.89 0.86
C ALA A 119 -8.07 -17.95 -0.44
N VAL A 120 -7.31 -16.89 -0.79
CA VAL A 120 -6.44 -16.85 -1.98
C VAL A 120 -5.21 -17.79 -1.87
N ARG A 121 -5.00 -18.47 -0.73
CA ARG A 121 -4.01 -19.56 -0.62
C ARG A 121 -4.41 -20.87 -1.29
N ALA A 122 -5.59 -20.97 -1.92
CA ALA A 122 -6.03 -22.17 -2.64
C ALA A 122 -6.03 -22.00 -4.17
N THR A 123 -4.90 -21.61 -4.76
CA THR A 123 -4.60 -22.02 -6.14
C THR A 123 -3.09 -22.28 -6.26
N PRO A 124 -2.64 -23.54 -6.23
CA PRO A 124 -1.38 -23.89 -6.87
C PRO A 124 -1.51 -23.51 -8.35
N ALA A 125 -0.60 -22.70 -8.88
CA ALA A 125 -0.43 -22.65 -10.32
C ALA A 125 -0.08 -24.08 -10.77
N ALA A 126 -1.02 -24.73 -11.45
CA ALA A 126 -0.71 -25.98 -12.13
C ALA A 126 0.43 -25.71 -13.13
N PRO A 127 1.47 -26.55 -13.21
CA PRO A 127 2.48 -26.38 -14.25
C PRO A 127 1.78 -26.57 -15.60
N ALA A 128 1.81 -25.55 -16.44
CA ALA A 128 1.51 -25.73 -17.85
C ALA A 128 2.61 -26.64 -18.43
N GLN A 129 2.18 -27.75 -19.04
CA GLN A 129 3.01 -28.82 -19.59
C GLN A 129 3.82 -28.36 -20.80
#